data_AF-A0AAW8UGE2-F1
#
_entry.id   AF-A0AAW8UGE2-F1
#
_cell.length_a   1.000
_cell.length_b   1.000
_cell.length_c   1.000
_cell.angle_alpha   90.00
_cell.angle_beta   90.00
_cell.angle_gamma   90.00
#
_symmetry.space_group_name_H-M   'P 1'
#
loop_
_entity.id
_entity.type
_entity.pdbx_description
1 polymer ?
#
loop_
_entity_poly.entity_id
_entity_poly.type
_entity_poly.pdbx_seq_one_letter_code
_entity_poly.pdbx_strand_id
1 'polypeptide(L)'
;MSEIFNAMAAKYDTPERIALAQLVTQTLEPYFKDNQHQTLIDIGGGTGLVSLPLAAYIQHLAIWDTAPNMIEVSEKKNQPTAAGQCFCNCPRSAARILTSKSRRCAAIPRLAACS
;
A
#
# COMPACT_ATOMS: atom_id res chain seq x y z
N MET A 1 -10.94 9.87 25.79
CA MET A 1 -9.66 10.20 25.13
C MET A 1 -9.72 9.98 23.61
N SER A 2 -10.52 9.04 23.10
CA SER A 2 -10.68 8.76 21.66
C SER A 2 -11.14 9.96 20.82
N GLU A 3 -11.96 10.86 21.35
CA GLU A 3 -12.52 12.00 20.59
C GLU A 3 -11.47 12.95 20.00
N ILE A 4 -10.38 13.21 20.73
CA ILE A 4 -9.30 14.10 20.25
C ILE A 4 -8.59 13.47 19.07
N PHE A 5 -8.25 12.18 19.19
CA PHE A 5 -7.63 11.41 18.12
C PHE A 5 -8.55 11.30 16.90
N ASN A 6 -9.84 11.09 17.14
CA ASN A 6 -10.86 11.03 16.10
C ASN A 6 -10.93 12.35 15.30
N ALA A 7 -10.92 13.49 15.99
CA ALA A 7 -10.96 14.81 15.36
C ALA A 7 -9.68 15.17 14.59
N MET A 8 -8.52 14.70 15.05
CA MET A 8 -7.24 15.02 14.43
C MET A 8 -6.81 14.04 13.32
N ALA A 9 -7.50 12.92 13.12
CA ALA A 9 -7.12 11.85 12.20
C ALA A 9 -6.75 12.34 10.78
N ALA A 10 -7.56 13.24 10.22
CA ALA A 10 -7.34 13.80 8.88
C ALA A 10 -6.06 14.64 8.73
N LYS A 11 -5.50 15.14 9.85
CA LYS A 11 -4.29 15.97 9.89
C LYS A 11 -3.17 15.31 10.70
N TYR A 12 -3.35 14.05 11.08
CA TYR A 12 -2.42 13.35 11.96
C TYR A 12 -1.07 13.10 11.27
N ASP A 13 -1.11 12.86 9.97
CA ASP A 13 0.05 12.57 9.13
C ASP A 13 0.74 13.87 8.70
N THR A 14 1.59 14.41 9.56
CA THR A 14 2.48 15.51 9.20
C THR A 14 3.75 14.98 8.51
N PRO A 15 4.44 15.77 7.67
CA PRO A 15 5.67 15.33 7.01
C PRO A 15 6.73 14.81 7.99
N GLU A 16 6.86 15.45 9.15
CA GLU A 16 7.79 15.05 10.22
C GLU A 16 7.46 13.66 10.76
N ARG A 17 6.17 13.37 11.00
CA ARG A 17 5.71 12.07 11.51
C ARG A 17 5.85 10.97 10.47
N ILE A 18 5.62 11.28 9.19
CA ILE A 18 5.84 10.35 8.09
C ILE A 18 7.33 9.99 8.00
N ALA A 19 8.23 10.99 8.06
CA ALA A 19 9.67 10.76 8.02
C ALA A 19 10.14 9.91 9.20
N LEU A 20 9.62 10.17 10.41
CA LEU A 20 9.91 9.36 11.58
C LEU A 20 9.40 7.92 11.43
N ALA A 21 8.16 7.75 10.97
CA ALA A 21 7.58 6.42 10.74
C ALA A 21 8.40 5.63 9.72
N GLN A 22 8.86 6.27 8.63
CA GLN A 22 9.73 5.65 7.64
C GLN A 22 11.06 5.18 8.24
N LEU A 23 11.67 5.98 9.11
CA LEU A 23 12.91 5.58 9.79
C LEU A 23 12.69 4.36 10.68
N VAL A 24 11.58 4.33 11.40
CA VAL A 24 11.18 3.18 12.24
C VAL A 24 10.94 1.95 11.37
N THR A 25 10.16 2.06 10.29
CA THR A 25 9.90 0.97 9.34
C THR A 25 11.21 0.43 8.76
N GLN A 26 12.11 1.28 8.29
CA GLN A 26 13.41 0.86 7.73
C GLN A 26 14.27 0.11 8.76
N THR A 27 14.20 0.52 10.02
CA THR A 27 14.92 -0.17 11.11
C THR A 27 14.31 -1.54 11.39
N LEU A 28 12.99 -1.68 11.22
CA LEU A 28 12.25 -2.91 11.44
C LEU A 28 12.30 -3.88 10.25
N GLU A 29 12.40 -3.39 9.02
CA GLU A 29 12.41 -4.18 7.78
C GLU A 29 13.32 -5.44 7.82
N PRO A 30 14.57 -5.40 8.33
CA PRO A 30 15.43 -6.58 8.39
C PRO A 30 14.87 -7.72 9.22
N TYR A 31 14.04 -7.43 10.23
CA TYR A 31 13.43 -8.42 11.10
C TYR A 31 12.23 -9.13 10.45
N PHE A 32 11.74 -8.61 9.31
CA PHE A 32 10.58 -9.15 8.59
C PHE A 32 10.93 -9.92 7.31
N LYS A 33 12.21 -10.01 6.92
CA LYS A 33 12.64 -10.53 5.61
C LYS A 33 12.22 -11.96 5.27
N ASP A 34 11.87 -12.79 6.26
CA ASP A 34 11.43 -14.18 6.05
C ASP A 34 10.06 -14.50 6.73
N ASN A 35 9.28 -13.47 7.08
CA ASN A 35 8.06 -13.63 7.91
C ASN A 35 6.76 -13.79 7.11
N GLN A 36 6.83 -14.37 5.91
CA GLN A 36 5.68 -14.50 4.98
C GLN A 36 4.51 -15.36 5.50
N HIS A 37 4.68 -16.04 6.63
CA HIS A 37 3.65 -16.85 7.29
C HIS A 37 3.19 -16.27 8.64
N GLN A 38 3.65 -15.07 9.00
CA GLN A 38 3.33 -14.45 10.29
C GLN A 38 2.21 -13.43 10.16
N THR A 39 1.52 -13.23 11.28
CA THR A 39 0.48 -12.20 11.44
C THR A 39 1.05 -11.08 12.30
N LEU A 40 1.04 -9.84 11.80
CA LEU A 40 1.36 -8.64 12.58
C LEU A 40 0.08 -8.05 13.16
N ILE A 41 0.09 -7.81 14.47
CA ILE A 41 -1.01 -7.16 15.17
C ILE A 41 -0.49 -5.82 15.70
N ASP A 42 -1.07 -4.74 15.23
CA ASP A 42 -0.74 -3.36 15.60
C ASP A 42 -1.87 -2.78 16.46
N ILE A 43 -1.65 -2.72 17.77
CA ILE A 43 -2.60 -2.18 18.75
C ILE A 43 -2.28 -0.70 18.99
N GLY A 44 -3.24 0.17 18.69
CA GLY A 44 -3.03 1.62 18.66
C GLY A 44 -2.35 2.10 17.37
N GLY A 45 -2.49 1.35 16.28
CA GLY A 45 -1.81 1.64 15.02
C GLY A 45 -2.28 2.92 14.32
N GLY A 46 -3.39 3.53 14.77
CA GLY A 46 -3.86 4.81 14.29
C GLY A 46 -4.08 4.81 12.77
N THR A 47 -3.37 5.72 12.07
CA THR A 47 -3.40 5.88 10.61
C THR A 47 -2.48 4.91 9.84
N GLY A 48 -1.85 3.96 10.55
CA GLY A 48 -1.10 2.85 9.96
C GLY A 48 0.25 3.24 9.34
N LEU A 49 0.85 4.38 9.71
CA LEU A 49 2.08 4.89 9.07
C LEU A 49 3.26 3.91 9.12
N VAL A 50 3.40 3.14 10.19
CA VAL A 50 4.52 2.19 10.39
C VAL A 50 4.16 0.79 9.90
N SER A 51 2.93 0.34 10.17
CA SER A 51 2.49 -1.03 9.92
C SER A 51 2.06 -1.29 8.48
N LEU A 52 1.46 -0.31 7.78
CA LEU A 52 1.06 -0.48 6.37
C LEU A 52 2.24 -0.81 5.44
N PRO A 53 3.41 -0.13 5.52
CA PRO A 53 4.58 -0.51 4.72
C PRO A 53 5.07 -1.93 5.02
N LEU A 54 4.92 -2.40 6.27
CA LEU A 54 5.37 -3.73 6.68
C LEU A 54 4.44 -4.85 6.16
N ALA A 55 3.22 -4.51 5.72
CA ALA A 55 2.25 -5.45 5.17
C ALA A 55 2.81 -6.25 3.97
N ALA A 56 3.79 -5.70 3.25
CA ALA A 56 4.43 -6.38 2.12
C ALA A 56 5.28 -7.61 2.53
N TYR A 57 5.68 -7.72 3.79
CA TYR A 57 6.60 -8.76 4.28
C TYR A 57 5.91 -9.87 5.09
N ILE A 58 4.61 -9.73 5.36
CA ILE A 58 3.84 -10.59 6.27
C ILE A 58 2.58 -11.12 5.58
N GLN A 59 1.97 -12.16 6.15
CA GLN A 59 0.77 -12.76 5.58
C GLN A 59 -0.49 -11.95 5.90
N HIS A 60 -0.61 -11.52 7.14
CA HIS A 60 -1.79 -10.86 7.67
C HIS A 60 -1.38 -9.68 8.53
N LEU A 61 -2.01 -8.53 8.29
CA LEU A 61 -1.89 -7.34 9.11
C LEU A 61 -3.23 -7.04 9.75
N ALA A 62 -3.28 -6.95 11.07
CA ALA A 62 -4.44 -6.50 11.83
C ALA A 62 -4.08 -5.20 12.56
N ILE A 63 -4.79 -4.11 12.25
CA ILE A 63 -4.64 -2.82 12.94
C ILE A 63 -5.87 -2.62 13.81
N TRP A 64 -5.66 -2.36 15.09
CA TRP A 64 -6.71 -2.03 16.05
C TRP A 64 -6.49 -0.65 16.64
N ASP A 65 -7.53 0.17 16.66
CA ASP A 65 -7.52 1.47 17.32
C ASP A 65 -8.89 1.74 17.93
N THR A 66 -8.93 2.61 18.94
CA THR A 66 -10.17 3.03 19.61
C THR A 66 -10.84 4.21 18.92
N ALA A 67 -10.12 4.95 18.07
CA ALA A 67 -10.62 6.09 17.31
C ALA A 67 -11.05 5.64 15.88
N PRO A 68 -12.35 5.70 15.54
CA PRO A 68 -12.85 5.16 14.27
C PRO A 68 -12.28 5.90 13.04
N ASN A 69 -12.11 7.23 13.10
CA ASN A 69 -11.56 7.99 11.98
C ASN A 69 -10.09 7.66 11.71
N MET A 70 -9.34 7.19 12.71
CA MET A 70 -7.96 6.73 12.49
C MET A 70 -7.93 5.46 11.63
N ILE A 71 -8.82 4.52 11.93
CA ILE A 71 -9.01 3.31 11.13
C ILE A 71 -9.49 3.65 9.72
N GLU A 72 -10.45 4.57 9.57
CA GLU A 72 -10.94 4.99 8.25
C GLU A 72 -9.82 5.59 7.37
N VAL A 73 -8.94 6.40 7.97
CA VAL A 73 -7.76 6.95 7.27
C VAL A 73 -6.79 5.83 6.86
N SER A 74 -6.54 4.85 7.74
CA SER A 74 -5.72 3.67 7.43
C SER A 74 -6.28 2.85 6.27
N GLU A 75 -7.58 2.58 6.29
CA GLU A 75 -8.27 1.84 5.24
C GLU A 75 -8.19 2.56 3.90
N LYS A 76 -8.42 3.88 3.88
CA LYS A 76 -8.29 4.70 2.67
C LYS A 76 -6.89 4.65 2.05
N LYS A 77 -5.83 4.55 2.87
CA LYS A 77 -4.45 4.39 2.38
C LYS A 77 -4.17 2.99 1.83
N ASN A 78 -4.81 1.98 2.38
CA ASN A 78 -4.65 0.59 1.95
C ASN A 78 -5.49 0.23 0.72
N GLN A 79 -6.48 1.06 0.38
CA GLN A 79 -7.24 0.87 -0.85
C GLN A 79 -6.31 0.96 -2.07
N PRO A 80 -6.33 -0.04 -2.97
CA PRO A 80 -5.53 0.01 -4.18
C PRO A 80 -5.99 1.22 -4.98
N THR A 81 -5.16 2.27 -4.99
CA THR A 81 -5.37 3.39 -5.89
C THR A 81 -5.30 2.82 -7.29
N ALA A 82 -6.35 3.03 -8.09
CA ALA A 82 -6.45 2.59 -9.48
C ALA A 82 -5.42 3.33 -10.37
N ALA A 83 -4.15 3.18 -10.07
CA ALA A 83 -3.03 3.60 -10.90
C ALA A 83 -2.94 2.62 -12.08
N GLY A 84 -3.74 2.89 -13.11
CA GLY A 84 -3.54 2.50 -14.50
C GLY A 84 -2.83 1.17 -14.76
N GLN A 85 -3.48 0.05 -14.44
CA GLN A 85 -3.19 -1.20 -15.15
C GLN A 85 -3.83 -1.09 -16.54
N CYS A 86 -3.04 -0.66 -17.53
CA CYS A 86 -3.41 -0.90 -18.92
C CYS A 86 -3.30 -2.41 -19.14
N PHE A 87 -4.44 -3.10 -19.03
CA PHE A 87 -4.52 -4.53 -19.20
C PHE A 87 -4.46 -4.84 -20.70
N CYS A 88 -3.25 -5.03 -21.22
CA CYS A 88 -3.07 -5.53 -22.59
C CYS A 88 -3.55 -6.98 -22.61
N ASN A 89 -4.80 -7.22 -23.00
CA ASN A 89 -5.34 -8.57 -23.11
C ASN A 89 -4.76 -9.22 -24.38
N CYS A 90 -3.56 -9.78 -24.28
CA CYS A 90 -2.92 -10.52 -25.37
C CYS A 90 -3.38 -11.99 -25.32
N PRO A 91 -3.99 -12.54 -26.39
CA PRO A 91 -4.47 -13.90 -26.39
C PRO A 91 -3.27 -14.88 -26.40
N ARG A 92 -2.96 -15.37 -25.20
CA ARG A 92 -2.52 -16.74 -24.90
C ARG A 92 -1.57 -17.40 -25.93
N SER A 93 -0.26 -17.14 -25.81
CA SER A 93 0.78 -18.19 -25.80
C SER A 93 2.20 -17.63 -25.63
N ALA A 94 2.88 -18.15 -24.62
CA ALA A 94 4.34 -18.26 -24.45
C ALA A 94 5.19 -16.97 -24.23
N ALA A 95 6.10 -17.11 -23.25
CA ALA A 95 7.18 -16.22 -22.86
C ALA A 95 6.81 -15.00 -21.98
N ARG A 96 6.68 -15.27 -20.67
CA ARG A 96 6.69 -14.26 -19.61
C ARG A 96 8.12 -13.75 -19.39
N ILE A 97 8.65 -13.00 -20.36
CA ILE A 97 9.85 -12.19 -20.13
C ILE A 97 9.38 -10.87 -19.53
N LEU A 98 9.48 -10.74 -18.20
CA LEU A 98 9.44 -9.43 -17.55
C LEU A 98 10.77 -8.73 -17.84
N THR A 99 10.86 -8.03 -18.98
CA THR A 99 11.88 -6.99 -19.11
C THR A 99 11.36 -5.73 -18.43
N SER A 100 12.17 -5.26 -17.50
CA SER A 100 11.98 -4.06 -16.72
C SER A 100 12.06 -2.80 -17.59
N LYS A 101 11.35 -1.76 -17.13
CA LYS A 101 11.57 -0.33 -17.43
C LYS A 101 11.46 0.11 -18.90
N SER A 102 10.44 0.93 -19.12
CA SER A 102 10.50 2.17 -19.90
C SER A 102 11.13 2.06 -21.28
N ARG A 103 10.30 1.92 -22.31
CA ARG A 103 10.51 2.64 -23.58
C ARG A 103 9.21 2.70 -24.37
N ARG A 104 8.65 3.92 -24.45
CA ARG A 104 7.87 4.48 -25.56
C ARG A 104 7.05 3.45 -26.35
N CYS A 105 5.75 3.34 -26.06
CA CYS A 105 4.80 2.89 -27.08
C CYS A 105 4.80 3.94 -28.19
N ALA A 106 5.61 3.69 -29.22
CA ALA A 106 5.55 4.38 -30.48
C ALA A 106 4.13 4.20 -31.05
N ALA A 107 3.53 5.31 -31.46
CA ALA A 107 2.29 5.33 -32.22
C ALA A 107 2.42 4.43 -33.45
N ILE A 108 1.56 3.43 -33.57
CA ILE A 108 1.23 2.76 -34.83
C ILE A 108 -0.30 2.56 -34.85
N PRO A 109 -0.98 2.85 -35.98
CA PRO A 109 -2.32 3.42 -35.98
C PRO A 109 -3.43 2.35 -36.05
N ARG A 110 -4.59 2.72 -35.49
CA ARG A 110 -5.97 2.57 -35.98
C ARG A 110 -6.40 1.23 -36.62
N LEU A 111 -7.63 0.84 -36.22
CA LEU A 111 -8.50 -0.26 -36.66
C LEU A 111 -8.29 -1.59 -35.89
N ALA A 112 -9.30 -2.25 -35.32
CA ALA A 112 -10.74 -2.17 -35.51
C ALA A 112 -11.51 -2.68 -34.27
N ALA A 113 -12.70 -2.12 -34.09
CA ALA A 113 -13.89 -2.70 -33.50
C ALA A 113 -13.82 -3.34 -32.10
N CYS A 114 -14.34 -2.60 -31.12
CA CYS A 114 -15.18 -3.20 -30.09
C CYS A 114 -16.36 -3.92 -30.74
N SER A 115 -16.58 -5.18 -30.38
CA SER A 115 -17.88 -5.85 -30.40
C SER A 115 -18.08 -6.46 -29.03
#